data_AF-A0A9R0VTT1-F1
#
_entry.id   AF-A0A9R0VTT1-F1
#
_cell.length_a   1.000
_cell.length_b   1.000
_cell.length_c   1.000
_cell.angle_alpha   90.00
_cell.angle_beta   90.00
_cell.angle_gamma   90.00
#
_symmetry.space_group_name_H-M   'P 1'
#
loop_
_entity.id
_entity.type
_entity.pdbx_description
1 polymer ?
#
loop_
_entity_poly.entity_id
_entity_poly.type
_entity_poly.pdbx_seq_one_letter_code
_entity_poly.pdbx_strand_id
1 'polypeptide(L)'
;MMHHQRPKKMVAFEGALTGRRFLGCPVQQDEGVNCGVVEWVDGPWPEILQRCLTRIWDMYHEQNLGRVNDKQAHEKEVAKLQKEIDFLSNNYSQLVEDVSNLFDYQDGKMSHDMDYTSQAINELAEKKKTT
;
A
#
# COMPACT_ATOMS: atom_id res chain seq x y z
N MET A 1 -43.29 -3.40 1.36
CA MET A 1 -43.33 -3.02 -0.07
C MET A 1 -43.50 -4.30 -0.88
N MET A 2 -44.65 -4.52 -1.52
CA MET A 2 -44.80 -5.66 -2.45
C MET A 2 -44.36 -5.21 -3.84
N HIS A 3 -43.23 -5.74 -4.31
CA HIS A 3 -42.80 -5.54 -5.68
C HIS A 3 -43.65 -6.47 -6.55
N HIS A 4 -44.50 -5.92 -7.42
CA HIS A 4 -45.41 -6.68 -8.31
C HIS A 4 -44.64 -7.40 -9.45
N GLN A 5 -43.43 -7.85 -9.17
CA GLN A 5 -42.52 -8.49 -10.11
C GLN A 5 -42.47 -9.99 -9.84
N ARG A 6 -42.27 -10.78 -10.89
CA ARG A 6 -42.13 -12.24 -10.74
C ARG A 6 -40.87 -12.56 -9.95
N PRO A 7 -40.95 -13.41 -8.90
CA PRO A 7 -39.78 -13.87 -8.16
C PRO A 7 -38.76 -14.58 -9.07
N LYS A 8 -37.47 -14.39 -8.79
CA LYS A 8 -36.37 -15.06 -9.50
C LYS A 8 -35.85 -16.22 -8.66
N LYS A 9 -35.51 -17.33 -9.33
CA LYS A 9 -34.78 -18.44 -8.71
C LYS A 9 -33.33 -18.00 -8.44
N MET A 10 -32.93 -18.12 -7.18
CA MET A 10 -31.62 -17.78 -6.65
C MET A 10 -31.06 -18.94 -5.84
N VAL A 11 -29.77 -18.87 -5.51
CA VAL A 11 -29.05 -19.89 -4.74
C VAL A 11 -28.42 -19.20 -3.54
N ALA A 12 -28.56 -19.78 -2.36
CA ALA A 12 -27.88 -19.29 -1.16
C ALA A 12 -26.40 -19.66 -1.23
N PHE A 13 -25.53 -18.70 -0.91
CA PHE A 13 -24.08 -18.86 -1.03
C PHE A 13 -23.37 -19.11 0.29
N GLU A 14 -23.99 -18.83 1.45
CA GLU A 14 -23.27 -18.82 2.73
C GLU A 14 -23.83 -19.82 3.74
N GLY A 15 -22.94 -20.33 4.60
CA GLY A 15 -23.26 -21.16 5.76
C GLY A 15 -23.93 -22.50 5.41
N ALA A 16 -24.76 -22.98 6.34
CA ALA A 16 -25.48 -24.26 6.23
C ALA A 16 -26.47 -24.33 5.05
N LEU A 17 -26.79 -23.20 4.41
CA LEU A 17 -27.75 -23.11 3.31
C LEU A 17 -27.06 -23.07 1.94
N THR A 18 -25.73 -23.11 1.90
CA THR A 18 -24.96 -23.08 0.65
C THR A 18 -25.50 -24.05 -0.38
N GLY A 19 -25.72 -23.54 -1.60
CA GLY A 19 -26.25 -24.30 -2.74
C GLY A 19 -27.78 -24.46 -2.76
N ARG A 20 -28.50 -24.07 -1.70
CA ARG A 20 -29.97 -24.26 -1.62
C ARG A 20 -30.71 -23.19 -2.42
N ARG A 21 -31.71 -23.61 -3.20
CA ARG A 21 -32.45 -22.70 -4.08
C ARG A 21 -33.64 -22.06 -3.39
N PHE A 22 -33.85 -20.79 -3.70
CA PHE A 22 -34.99 -20.02 -3.22
C PHE A 22 -35.54 -19.08 -4.29
N LEU A 23 -36.81 -18.70 -4.15
CA LEU A 23 -37.42 -17.60 -4.87
C LEU A 23 -37.24 -16.33 -4.06
N GLY A 24 -36.73 -15.28 -4.69
CA GLY A 24 -36.68 -13.97 -4.05
C GLY A 24 -36.84 -12.84 -5.05
N CYS A 25 -36.78 -11.63 -4.52
CA CYS A 25 -37.02 -10.42 -5.30
C CYS A 25 -35.95 -10.22 -6.39
N PRO A 26 -36.35 -9.91 -7.64
CA PRO A 26 -35.42 -9.69 -8.75
C PRO A 26 -34.79 -8.29 -8.75
N VAL A 27 -35.25 -7.36 -7.91
CA VAL A 27 -34.63 -6.03 -7.74
C VAL A 27 -33.20 -6.21 -7.25
N GLN A 28 -32.25 -5.55 -7.91
CA GLN A 28 -30.83 -5.59 -7.60
C GLN A 28 -30.60 -5.33 -6.11
N GLN A 29 -29.94 -6.28 -5.45
CA GLN A 29 -29.58 -6.21 -4.04
C GLN A 29 -28.31 -5.35 -3.83
N ASP A 30 -28.06 -4.38 -4.72
CA ASP A 30 -26.83 -3.57 -4.75
C ASP A 30 -26.72 -2.66 -3.50
N GLU A 31 -27.82 -2.49 -2.74
CA GLU A 31 -27.88 -1.72 -1.49
C GLU A 31 -28.20 -2.57 -0.25
N GLY A 32 -28.17 -3.91 -0.35
CA GLY A 32 -28.40 -4.80 0.79
C GLY A 32 -29.85 -4.84 1.30
N VAL A 33 -30.80 -4.24 0.59
CA VAL A 33 -32.23 -4.26 0.96
C VAL A 33 -32.86 -5.58 0.51
N ASN A 34 -32.76 -6.60 1.36
CA ASN A 34 -33.56 -7.82 1.22
C ASN A 34 -35.02 -7.47 1.53
N CYS A 35 -35.94 -7.74 0.61
CA CYS A 35 -37.37 -7.50 0.81
C CYS A 35 -38.01 -8.40 1.89
N GLY A 36 -37.22 -9.21 2.60
CA GLY A 36 -37.58 -10.05 3.74
C GLY A 36 -38.31 -11.34 3.37
N VAL A 37 -38.82 -11.44 2.14
CA VAL A 37 -39.62 -12.57 1.68
C VAL A 37 -38.77 -13.48 0.79
N VAL A 38 -38.47 -14.66 1.32
CA VAL A 38 -37.76 -15.74 0.64
C VAL A 38 -38.59 -17.02 0.77
N GLU A 39 -38.94 -17.61 -0.38
CA GLU A 39 -39.60 -18.92 -0.42
C GLU A 39 -38.59 -19.97 -0.87
N TRP A 40 -38.35 -20.99 -0.04
CA TRP A 40 -37.41 -22.05 -0.38
C TRP A 40 -37.99 -23.01 -1.41
N VAL A 41 -37.26 -23.22 -2.50
CA VAL A 41 -37.64 -24.18 -3.55
C VAL A 41 -37.26 -25.60 -3.13
N ASP A 42 -36.09 -25.73 -2.52
CA ASP A 42 -35.59 -27.02 -2.04
C ASP A 42 -36.01 -27.25 -0.60
N GLY A 43 -36.26 -28.52 -0.23
CA GLY A 43 -36.39 -28.93 1.17
C GLY A 43 -35.12 -28.62 1.98
N PRO A 44 -35.19 -28.65 3.32
CA PRO A 44 -34.00 -28.45 4.15
C PRO A 44 -32.96 -29.51 3.81
N TRP A 45 -31.69 -29.12 3.83
CA TRP A 45 -30.61 -30.07 3.71
C TRP A 45 -30.68 -31.10 4.85
N PRO A 46 -30.32 -32.38 4.59
CA PRO A 46 -30.14 -33.33 5.66
C PRO A 46 -29.18 -32.76 6.70
N GLU A 47 -29.43 -33.05 7.98
CA GLU A 47 -28.64 -32.55 9.12
C GLU A 47 -27.13 -32.75 8.92
N ILE A 48 -26.73 -33.89 8.36
CA ILE A 48 -25.33 -34.20 8.06
C ILE A 48 -24.74 -33.18 7.08
N LEU A 49 -25.47 -32.86 6.00
CA LEU A 49 -25.01 -31.91 4.99
C LEU A 49 -24.93 -30.49 5.57
N GLN A 50 -25.90 -30.08 6.39
CA GLN A 50 -25.86 -28.78 7.07
C GLN A 50 -24.59 -28.66 7.92
N ARG A 51 -24.26 -29.69 8.72
CA ARG A 51 -23.04 -29.72 9.54
C ARG A 51 -21.77 -29.68 8.70
N CYS A 52 -21.71 -30.42 7.60
CA CYS A 52 -20.57 -30.39 6.69
C CYS A 52 -20.37 -28.99 6.09
N LEU A 53 -21.43 -28.35 5.62
CA LEU A 53 -21.38 -27.00 5.06
C LEU A 53 -20.94 -25.97 6.09
N THR A 54 -21.51 -26.00 7.30
CA THR A 54 -21.06 -25.13 8.40
C THR A 54 -19.58 -25.31 8.67
N ARG A 55 -19.10 -26.55 8.79
CA ARG A 55 -17.69 -26.82 9.08
C ARG A 55 -16.76 -26.31 7.99
N ILE A 56 -17.14 -26.45 6.71
CA ILE A 56 -16.36 -25.92 5.59
C ILE A 56 -16.28 -24.39 5.66
N TRP A 57 -17.39 -23.71 5.97
CA TRP A 57 -17.41 -22.27 6.15
C TRP A 57 -16.58 -21.79 7.35
N ASP A 58 -16.65 -22.49 8.48
CA ASP A 58 -15.80 -22.20 9.65
C ASP A 58 -14.31 -22.26 9.26
N MET A 59 -13.91 -23.33 8.56
CA MET A 59 -12.53 -23.49 8.08
C MET A 59 -12.13 -22.39 7.09
N TYR A 60 -13.02 -21.99 6.19
CA TYR A 60 -12.76 -20.90 5.24
C TYR A 60 -12.57 -19.56 5.97
N HIS A 61 -13.42 -19.25 6.95
CA HIS A 61 -13.30 -18.03 7.74
C HIS A 61 -12.04 -18.02 8.60
N GLU A 62 -11.71 -19.11 9.27
CA GLU A 62 -10.49 -19.27 10.06
C GLU A 62 -9.23 -19.06 9.19
N GLN A 63 -9.16 -19.71 8.02
CA GLN A 63 -8.03 -19.55 7.10
C GLN A 63 -7.93 -18.12 6.55
N ASN A 64 -9.05 -17.49 6.20
CA ASN A 64 -9.05 -16.12 5.72
C ASN A 64 -8.66 -15.12 6.80
N LEU A 65 -9.08 -15.32 8.05
CA LEU A 65 -8.64 -14.51 9.18
C LEU A 65 -7.13 -14.59 9.36
N GLY A 66 -6.55 -15.79 9.30
CA GLY A 66 -5.10 -15.99 9.32
C GLY A 66 -4.39 -15.20 8.21
N ARG A 67 -4.86 -15.35 6.96
CA ARG A 67 -4.30 -14.64 5.80
C ARG A 67 -4.41 -13.12 5.91
N VAL A 68 -5.54 -12.61 6.42
CA VAL A 68 -5.73 -11.16 6.62
C VAL A 68 -4.77 -10.62 7.68
N ASN A 69 -4.58 -11.36 8.78
CA ASN A 69 -3.64 -10.98 9.83
C ASN A 69 -2.19 -11.00 9.33
N ASP A 70 -1.79 -12.05 8.61
CA ASP A 70 -0.45 -12.16 8.03
C ASP A 70 -0.20 -11.05 7.02
N LYS A 71 -1.17 -10.77 6.14
CA LYS A 71 -1.11 -9.66 5.19
C LYS A 71 -0.95 -8.33 5.92
N GLN A 72 -1.73 -8.08 6.98
CA GLN A 72 -1.64 -6.84 7.75
C GLN A 72 -0.28 -6.71 8.46
N ALA A 73 0.26 -7.79 9.01
CA ALA A 73 1.58 -7.81 9.64
C ALA A 73 2.68 -7.48 8.63
N HIS A 74 2.64 -8.12 7.46
CA HIS A 74 3.56 -7.86 6.36
C HIS A 74 3.47 -6.41 5.85
N GLU A 75 2.25 -5.88 5.65
CA GLU A 75 2.06 -4.48 5.24
C GLU A 75 2.64 -3.48 6.26
N LYS A 76 2.53 -3.75 7.57
CA LYS A 76 3.16 -2.93 8.61
C LYS A 76 4.69 -2.96 8.52
N GLU A 77 5.26 -4.14 8.28
CA GLU A 77 6.72 -4.30 8.12
C GLU A 77 7.23 -3.56 6.88
N VAL A 78 6.56 -3.72 5.74
CA VAL A 78 6.86 -3.00 4.50
C VAL A 78 6.81 -1.48 4.72
N ALA A 79 5.78 -0.98 5.41
CA ALA A 79 5.67 0.45 5.71
C ALA A 79 6.79 0.97 6.62
N LYS A 80 7.30 0.14 7.54
CA LYS A 80 8.45 0.46 8.38
C LYS A 80 9.73 0.54 7.53
N LEU A 81 9.97 -0.47 6.71
CA LEU A 81 11.14 -0.53 5.82
C LEU A 81 11.15 0.64 4.83
N GLN A 82 9.99 1.02 4.30
CA GLN A 82 9.89 2.19 3.41
C GLN A 82 10.33 3.48 4.10
N LYS A 83 9.91 3.70 5.36
CA LYS A 83 10.35 4.87 6.13
C LYS A 83 11.85 4.88 6.37
N GLU A 84 12.44 3.71 6.66
CA GLU A 84 13.89 3.58 6.83
C GLU A 84 14.64 3.88 5.53
N ILE A 85 14.13 3.40 4.38
CA ILE A 85 14.67 3.70 3.05
C ILE A 85 14.62 5.20 2.78
N ASP A 86 13.46 5.84 3.00
CA ASP A 86 13.29 7.28 2.75
C ASP A 86 14.23 8.12 3.64
N PHE A 87 14.37 7.73 4.91
CA PHE A 87 15.28 8.38 5.85
C PHE A 87 16.74 8.24 5.41
N LEU A 88 17.17 7.03 5.06
CA LEU A 88 18.54 6.79 4.59
C LEU A 88 18.82 7.49 3.27
N SER A 89 17.86 7.51 2.34
CA SER A 89 17.98 8.22 1.08
C SER A 89 18.19 9.72 1.30
N ASN A 90 17.41 10.34 2.19
CA ASN A 90 17.55 11.76 2.51
C ASN A 90 18.90 12.07 3.16
N ASN A 91 19.34 11.23 4.11
CA ASN A 91 20.64 11.40 4.75
C ASN A 91 21.80 11.23 3.77
N TYR A 92 21.69 10.28 2.85
CA TYR A 92 22.70 10.08 1.82
C TYR A 92 22.79 11.28 0.89
N SER A 93 21.65 11.80 0.42
CA SER A 93 21.61 13.01 -0.40
C SER A 93 22.25 14.19 0.32
N GLN A 94 21.92 14.41 1.59
CA GLN A 94 22.53 15.49 2.38
C GLN A 94 24.04 15.33 2.50
N LEU A 95 24.52 14.11 2.78
CA LEU A 95 25.95 13.84 2.89
C LEU A 95 26.68 14.12 1.55
N VAL A 96 26.08 13.75 0.43
CA VAL A 96 26.64 14.01 -0.90
C VAL A 96 26.72 15.52 -1.17
N GLU A 97 25.69 16.28 -0.81
CA GLU A 97 25.70 17.75 -0.91
C GLU A 97 26.78 18.37 0.00
N ASP A 98 26.85 17.96 1.26
CA ASP A 98 27.82 18.46 2.23
C ASP A 98 29.26 18.20 1.77
N VAL A 99 29.53 17.01 1.22
CA VAL A 99 30.85 16.67 0.67
C VAL A 99 31.15 17.49 -0.59
N SER A 100 30.17 17.68 -1.48
CA SER A 100 30.36 18.51 -2.69
C SER A 100 30.70 19.96 -2.32
N ASN A 101 29.96 20.54 -1.39
CA ASN A 101 30.20 21.89 -0.88
C ASN A 101 31.58 22.05 -0.23
N LEU A 102 32.08 21.01 0.45
CA LEU A 102 33.42 21.01 1.05
C LEU A 102 34.51 21.10 -0.04
N PHE A 103 34.37 20.34 -1.11
CA PHE A 103 35.31 20.36 -2.24
C PHE A 103 35.25 21.70 -2.97
N ASP A 104 34.06 22.22 -3.28
CA ASP A 104 33.89 23.53 -3.93
C ASP A 104 34.51 24.66 -3.10
N TYR A 105 34.36 24.63 -1.77
CA TYR A 105 34.98 25.60 -0.88
C TYR A 105 36.53 25.53 -0.89
N GLN A 106 37.09 24.32 -0.93
CA GLN A 106 38.53 24.13 -0.99
C GLN A 106 39.11 24.61 -2.33
N ASP A 107 38.45 24.29 -3.44
CA ASP A 107 38.87 24.70 -4.78
C ASP A 107 38.76 26.23 -4.97
N GLY A 108 37.66 26.84 -4.50
CA GLY A 108 37.49 28.29 -4.54
C GLY A 108 38.55 29.04 -3.72
N LYS A 109 38.91 28.52 -2.54
CA LYS A 109 39.97 29.09 -1.70
C LYS A 109 41.35 28.96 -2.36
N MET A 110 41.66 27.81 -2.94
CA MET A 110 42.90 27.59 -3.68
C MET A 110 43.04 28.52 -4.89
N SER A 111 41.96 28.73 -5.65
CA SER A 111 41.95 29.66 -6.79
C SER A 111 42.26 31.09 -6.35
N HIS A 112 41.61 31.57 -5.30
CA HIS A 112 41.81 32.92 -4.78
C HIS A 112 43.26 33.14 -4.29
N ASP A 113 43.83 32.18 -3.55
CA ASP A 113 45.19 32.29 -3.03
C ASP A 113 46.23 32.28 -4.18
N MET A 114 46.00 31.50 -5.24
CA MET A 114 46.82 31.49 -6.45
C MET A 114 46.77 32.83 -7.20
N ASP A 115 45.58 33.42 -7.36
CA ASP A 115 45.39 34.70 -8.04
C ASP A 115 46.06 35.84 -7.28
N TYR A 116 45.90 35.89 -5.95
CA TYR A 116 46.55 36.88 -5.10
C TYR A 116 48.08 36.78 -5.17
N THR A 117 48.62 35.56 -5.10
CA THR A 117 50.06 35.31 -5.19
C THR A 117 50.61 35.72 -6.56
N SER A 118 49.87 35.42 -7.64
CA SER A 118 50.23 35.80 -9.01
C SER A 118 50.25 37.32 -9.19
N GLN A 119 49.25 38.03 -8.63
CA GLN A 119 49.20 39.49 -8.64
C GLN A 119 50.39 40.11 -7.89
N ALA A 120 50.67 39.64 -6.67
CA ALA A 120 51.78 40.14 -5.87
C ALA A 120 53.16 39.93 -6.57
N ILE A 121 53.34 38.79 -7.23
CA ILE A 121 54.57 38.49 -8.01
C ILE A 121 54.69 39.47 -9.20
N ASN A 122 53.61 39.70 -9.94
CA ASN A 122 53.60 40.60 -11.08
C ASN A 122 53.92 42.04 -10.67
N GLU A 123 53.31 42.54 -9.59
CA GLU A 123 53.60 43.88 -9.06
C GLU A 123 55.06 44.05 -8.61
N LEU A 124 55.64 43.01 -7.99
CA LEU A 124 57.06 43.00 -7.62
C LEU A 124 57.98 43.01 -8.84
N ALA A 125 57.60 42.31 -9.91
CA ALA A 125 58.36 42.30 -11.16
C ALA A 125 58.30 43.65 -11.90
N GLU A 126 57.14 44.30 -11.89
CA GLU A 126 56.93 45.66 -12.46
C GLU A 126 57.78 46.71 -11.73
N LYS A 127 57.77 46.71 -10.39
CA LYS A 127 58.57 47.63 -9.57
C LYS A 127 60.09 47.45 -9.79
N LYS A 128 60.54 46.21 -10.03
CA LYS A 128 61.95 45.91 -10.36
C LYS A 128 62.37 46.33 -11.77
N LYS A 129 61.44 46.57 -12.69
CA LYS A 129 61.73 47.08 -14.05
C LYS A 129 61.81 48.61 -14.12
N THR A 130 61.30 49.31 -13.10
CA THR A 130 61.23 50.78 -13.04
C THR A 130 62.32 51.40 -12.15
N THR A 131 63.23 50.58 -11.60
CA THR A 131 64.42 50.99 -10.84
C THR A 131 65.66 50.61 -11.63
#